data_AF-A0A1I7LHW5-F1
#
_entry.id   AF-A0A1I7LHW5-F1
#
_cell.length_a   1.000
_cell.length_b   1.000
_cell.length_c   1.000
_cell.angle_alpha   90.00
_cell.angle_beta   90.00
_cell.angle_gamma   90.00
#
_symmetry.space_group_name_H-M   'P 1'
#
loop_
_entity.id
_entity.type
_entity.pdbx_description
1 polymer ?
#
loop_
_entity_poly.entity_id
_entity_poly.type
_entity_poly.pdbx_seq_one_letter_code
_entity_poly.pdbx_strand_id
1 'polypeptide(L)' 'MSIFQIRQTKSGAVLWTGAADDEQTALDAMAREAGYRDFSSLPDAIRADGIEAAKLDLIS' A
#
# COMPACT_ATOMS: atom_id res chain seq x y z
N MET A 1 -5.73 10.02 -10.13
CA MET A 1 -6.32 8.70 -9.82
C MET A 1 -5.84 7.60 -10.76
N SER A 2 -4.94 6.77 -10.24
CA SER A 2 -4.56 5.48 -10.81
C SER A 2 -4.80 4.39 -9.78
N ILE A 3 -4.90 3.14 -10.22
CA ILE A 3 -5.00 2.02 -9.28
C ILE A 3 -3.59 1.73 -8.77
N PHE A 4 -3.46 1.58 -7.46
CA PHE A 4 -2.27 1.14 -6.79
C PHE A 4 -2.53 -0.20 -6.11
N GLN A 5 -1.52 -1.04 -6.11
CA GLN A 5 -1.49 -2.30 -5.41
C GLN A 5 -0.35 -2.26 -4.40
N ILE A 6 -0.71 -2.32 -3.12
CA ILE A 6 0.24 -2.48 -2.04
C ILE A 6 0.55 -3.96 -1.86
N ARG A 7 1.83 -4.31 -1.88
CA ARG A 7 2.32 -5.68 -1.68
C ARG A 7 3.38 -5.75 -0.60
N GLN A 8 3.42 -6.87 0.12
CA GLN A 8 4.57 -7.23 0.93
C GLN A 8 5.70 -7.71 0.03
N THR A 9 6.88 -7.13 0.17
CA THR A 9 8.05 -7.50 -0.64
C THR A 9 8.61 -8.86 -0.23
N LYS A 10 8.53 -9.21 1.06
CA LYS A 10 9.03 -10.48 1.58
C LYS A 10 8.20 -11.70 1.19
N SER A 11 6.87 -11.58 1.21
CA SER A 11 5.95 -12.70 0.93
C SER A 11 5.36 -12.64 -0.49
N GLY A 12 5.40 -11.47 -1.14
CA GLY A 12 4.68 -11.21 -2.39
C GLY A 12 3.17 -11.06 -2.22
N ALA A 13 2.66 -11.10 -0.99
CA ALA A 13 1.23 -10.99 -0.71
C ALA A 13 0.71 -9.59 -1.02
N VAL A 14 -0.43 -9.50 -1.70
CA VAL A 14 -1.15 -8.24 -1.91
C VAL A 14 -1.89 -7.89 -0.63
N LEU A 15 -1.55 -6.76 -0.03
CA LEU A 15 -2.19 -6.25 1.18
C LEU A 15 -3.40 -5.39 0.88
N TRP A 16 -3.35 -4.64 -0.22
CA TRP A 16 -4.37 -3.68 -0.57
C TRP A 16 -4.35 -3.35 -2.06
N THR A 17 -5.51 -3.09 -2.63
CA THR A 17 -5.64 -2.60 -4.00
C THR A 17 -6.74 -1.54 -4.04
N GLY A 18 -6.42 -0.36 -4.57
CA GLY A 18 -7.37 0.73 -4.64
C GLY A 18 -6.89 1.91 -5.47
N ALA A 19 -7.79 2.85 -5.72
CA ALA A 19 -7.47 4.07 -6.45
C ALA A 19 -6.84 5.11 -5.52
N ALA A 20 -5.70 5.65 -5.90
CA ALA A 20 -5.05 6.76 -5.21
C ALA A 20 -4.46 7.75 -6.22
N ASP A 21 -4.07 8.94 -5.73
CA ASP A 21 -3.43 9.95 -6.56
C ASP A 21 -1.92 9.73 -6.68
N ASP A 22 -1.29 9.22 -5.63
CA ASP A 22 0.12 8.85 -5.59
C ASP A 22 0.36 7.65 -4.64
N GLU A 23 1.61 7.17 -4.62
CA GLU A 23 2.03 6.03 -3.80
C GLU A 23 1.84 6.27 -2.30
N GLN A 24 2.11 7.49 -1.82
CA GLN A 24 1.97 7.83 -0.41
C GLN A 24 0.50 7.79 0.02
N THR A 25 -0.38 8.35 -0.80
CA THR A 25 -1.84 8.32 -0.61
C THR A 25 -2.36 6.89 -0.61
N ALA A 26 -1.82 6.01 -1.47
CA ALA A 26 -2.17 4.59 -1.47
C ALA A 26 -1.75 3.89 -0.17
N LEU A 27 -0.54 4.16 0.34
CA LEU A 27 -0.04 3.61 1.59
C LEU A 27 -0.86 4.09 2.80
N ASP A 28 -1.19 5.39 2.83
CA ASP A 28 -2.01 5.97 3.88
C ASP A 28 -3.45 5.49 3.84
N ALA A 29 -4.03 5.31 2.65
CA ALA A 29 -5.34 4.71 2.47
C ALA A 29 -5.36 3.26 2.99
N MET A 30 -4.37 2.45 2.61
CA MET A 30 -4.21 1.09 3.10
C MET A 30 -4.11 1.04 4.63
N ALA A 31 -3.27 1.89 5.22
CA ALA A 31 -3.12 1.96 6.67
C ALA A 31 -4.42 2.38 7.35
N ARG A 32 -5.13 3.35 6.77
CA ARG A 32 -6.42 3.83 7.27
C ARG A 32 -7.51 2.76 7.22
N GLU A 33 -7.55 1.96 6.18
CA GLU A 33 -8.48 0.83 6.07
C GLU A 33 -8.12 -0.33 7.00
N ALA A 34 -6.83 -0.53 7.28
CA ALA A 34 -6.37 -1.45 8.31
C ALA A 34 -6.62 -0.95 9.76
N GLY A 35 -7.20 0.25 9.93
CA GLY A 35 -7.56 0.83 11.22
C GLY A 35 -6.47 1.72 11.86
N TYR A 36 -5.40 2.01 11.12
CA TYR A 36 -4.34 2.92 11.53
C TYR A 36 -4.63 4.35 11.05
N ARG A 37 -3.85 5.34 11.49
CA ARG A 37 -4.04 6.73 11.05
C ARG A 37 -3.45 6.98 9.66
N ASP A 38 -2.27 6.43 9.42
CA ASP A 38 -1.41 6.63 8.25
C ASP A 38 -0.33 5.53 8.20
N PHE A 39 0.45 5.51 7.12
CA PHE A 39 1.52 4.52 6.92
C PHE A 39 2.57 4.55 8.04
N SER A 40 2.83 5.73 8.63
CA SER A 40 3.79 5.88 9.72
C SER A 40 3.31 5.26 11.03
N SER A 41 1.99 5.13 11.20
CA SER A 41 1.33 4.50 12.34
C SER A 41 1.34 2.97 12.25
N LEU A 42 1.79 2.39 11.14
CA LEU A 42 1.90 0.93 11.00
C LEU A 42 2.98 0.36 11.94
N PRO A 43 2.73 -0.83 12.53
CA PRO A 43 3.72 -1.51 13.35
C PRO A 43 5.04 -1.71 12.60
N ASP A 44 6.17 -1.56 13.30
CA ASP A 44 7.50 -1.77 12.70
C ASP A 44 7.65 -3.17 12.11
N ALA A 45 6.99 -4.20 12.63
CA ALA A 45 7.00 -5.54 12.04
C ALA A 45 6.46 -5.54 10.59
N ILE A 46 5.37 -4.81 10.35
CA ILE A 46 4.73 -4.68 9.04
C ILE A 46 5.62 -3.86 8.09
N ARG A 47 6.25 -2.79 8.60
CA ARG A 47 7.20 -1.98 7.82
C ARG A 47 8.52 -2.72 7.55
N ALA A 48 8.96 -3.57 8.48
CA ALA A 48 10.19 -4.35 8.40
C ALA A 48 10.09 -5.52 7.41
N ASP A 49 8.90 -6.10 7.22
CA ASP A 49 8.65 -7.08 6.16
C ASP A 49 8.64 -6.47 4.75
N GLY A 50 8.75 -5.14 4.67
CA GLY A 50 8.86 -4.36 3.44
C GLY A 50 7.52 -4.27 2.71
N ILE A 51 7.07 -3.04 2.47
CA ILE A 51 5.83 -2.76 1.75
C ILE A 51 6.16 -1.87 0.57
N GLU A 52 5.59 -2.20 -0.58
CA GLU A 52 5.77 -1.46 -1.82
C GLU A 52 4.41 -1.11 -2.42
N ALA A 53 4.27 0.13 -2.86
CA ALA A 53 3.14 0.59 -3.65
C ALA A 53 3.48 0.44 -5.14
N ALA A 54 2.83 -0.49 -5.82
CA ALA A 54 2.98 -0.65 -7.26
C ALA A 54 1.79 0.00 -7.97
N LYS A 55 2.04 0.99 -8.82
CA LYS A 55 1.01 1.53 -9.70
C LYS A 55 0.62 0.46 -10.74
N LEU A 56 -0.65 0.11 -10.79
CA LEU A 56 -1.21 -0.71 -11.85
C LEU A 56 -1.50 0.19 -13.05
N ASP A 57 -0.50 0.34 -13.92
CA ASP A 57 -0.74 0.83 -15.26
C ASP A 57 -1.51 -0.27 -16.01
N LEU A 58 -2.82 -0.08 -16.15
CA LEU A 58 -3.63 -0.87 -17.08
C LEU A 58 -3.08 -0.59 -18.48
N ILE A 59 -2.23 -1.49 -18.96
CA ILE A 59 -1.73 -1.46 -20.33
C ILE A 59 -2.98 -1.59 -21.22
N SER A 60 -3.26 -0.51 -21.96
CA SER A 60 -4.32 -0.44 -22.96
C SER A 60 -3.89 -1.04 -24.28
#